data_AF-A0A2E7CKE8-F1
#
_entry.id   AF-A0A2E7CKE8-F1
#
_cell.length_a   1.000
_cell.length_b   1.000
_cell.length_c   1.000
_cell.angle_alpha   90.00
_cell.angle_beta   90.00
_cell.angle_gamma   90.00
#
_symmetry.space_group_name_H-M   'P 1'
#
loop_
_entity.id
_entity.type
_entity.pdbx_description
1 polymer ?
#
loop_
_entity_poly.entity_id
_entity_poly.type
_entity_poly.pdbx_seq_one_letter_code
_entity_poly.pdbx_strand_id
1 'polypeptide(L)'
;MEIYHSVQILCSGMVAGFILFQSAIVAPTVFTVVSEDNRGPLLRRVFPKLFKSVAAMGLFILLLSFVRQPDSWSSYAVGGFTLVSSMLCDGLIPATNQARDSGEDKRFAQLHRLSVLLTLSVLFVNLLWIFIDA
;
A
#
# COMPACT_ATOMS: atom_id res chain seq x y z
N MET A 1 19.01 6.61 18.77
CA MET A 1 18.50 7.51 17.73
C MET A 1 18.68 6.89 16.35
N GLU A 2 19.90 6.48 15.97
CA GLU A 2 20.18 5.76 14.70
C GLU A 2 19.33 4.50 14.48
N ILE A 3 19.18 3.65 15.49
CA ILE A 3 18.40 2.40 15.35
C ILE A 3 16.94 2.64 14.94
N TYR A 4 16.32 3.73 15.42
CA TYR A 4 14.94 4.07 15.05
C TYR A 4 14.84 4.48 13.58
N HIS A 5 15.83 5.23 13.09
CA HIS A 5 15.91 5.61 11.68
C HIS A 5 16.13 4.38 10.79
N SER A 6 17.08 3.50 11.14
CA SER A 6 17.29 2.24 10.41
C SER A 6 16.02 1.38 10.36
N VAL A 7 15.26 1.32 11.45
CA VAL A 7 13.98 0.59 11.48
C VAL A 7 12.93 1.28 10.59
N GLN A 8 12.86 2.61 10.57
CA GLN A 8 11.96 3.34 9.65
C GLN A 8 12.28 3.07 8.18
N ILE A 9 13.57 3.04 7.83
CA ILE A 9 14.06 2.71 6.48
C ILE A 9 13.72 1.25 6.13
N LEU A 10 13.95 0.32 7.06
CA LEU A 10 13.55 -1.09 6.89
C LEU A 10 12.05 -1.24 6.63
N CYS A 11 11.21 -0.55 7.42
CA CYS A 11 9.76 -0.57 7.22
C CYS A 11 9.35 -0.01 5.85
N SER A 12 10.00 1.07 5.41
CA SER A 12 9.76 1.64 4.07
C SER A 12 10.17 0.66 2.97
N GLY A 13 11.29 -0.05 3.15
CA GLY A 13 11.73 -1.13 2.26
C GLY A 13 10.72 -2.29 2.21
N MET A 14 10.15 -2.67 3.35
CA MET A 14 9.08 -3.68 3.41
C MET A 14 7.81 -3.21 2.70
N VAL A 15 7.41 -1.94 2.84
CA VAL A 15 6.28 -1.36 2.10
C VAL A 15 6.51 -1.46 0.59
N ALA A 16 7.68 -1.02 0.11
CA ALA A 16 8.04 -1.14 -1.29
C ALA A 16 8.04 -2.59 -1.76
N GLY A 17 8.62 -3.50 -0.97
CA GLY A 17 8.65 -4.93 -1.21
C GLY A 17 7.26 -5.55 -1.33
N PHE A 18 6.33 -5.24 -0.41
CA PHE A 18 4.95 -5.72 -0.48
C PHE A 18 4.22 -5.27 -1.75
N ILE A 19 4.36 -3.99 -2.11
CA ILE A 19 3.71 -3.45 -3.31
C ILE A 19 4.30 -4.11 -4.56
N LEU A 20 5.62 -4.16 -4.69
CA LEU A 20 6.28 -4.76 -5.86
C LEU A 20 6.01 -6.26 -5.96
N PHE A 21 6.08 -6.99 -4.84
CA PHE A 21 5.79 -8.43 -4.82
C PHE A 21 4.35 -8.69 -5.26
N GLN A 22 3.39 -7.94 -4.72
CA GLN A 22 2.00 -8.11 -5.12
C GLN A 22 1.77 -7.73 -6.59
N SER A 23 2.27 -6.58 -7.03
CA SER A 23 1.96 -6.03 -8.36
C SER A 23 2.74 -6.71 -9.49
N ALA A 24 4.02 -7.02 -9.30
CA ALA A 24 4.88 -7.56 -10.35
C ALA A 24 4.91 -9.09 -10.39
N ILE A 25 4.61 -9.76 -9.27
CA ILE A 25 4.74 -11.23 -9.17
C ILE A 25 3.38 -11.88 -8.92
N VAL A 26 2.72 -11.53 -7.81
CA VAL A 26 1.49 -12.22 -7.39
C VAL A 26 0.35 -11.95 -8.36
N ALA A 27 0.08 -10.69 -8.71
CA ALA A 27 -1.03 -10.35 -9.60
C ALA A 27 -0.92 -11.04 -10.97
N PRO A 28 0.20 -10.94 -11.72
CA PRO A 28 0.37 -11.66 -12.98
C PRO A 28 0.16 -13.17 -12.82
N THR A 29 0.77 -13.78 -11.80
CA THR A 29 0.64 -15.22 -11.53
C THR A 29 -0.81 -15.63 -11.28
N VAL A 30 -1.56 -14.84 -10.51
CA VAL A 30 -2.98 -15.08 -10.25
C VAL A 30 -3.81 -14.97 -11.53
N PHE A 31 -3.52 -13.99 -12.38
CA PHE A 31 -4.21 -13.83 -13.66
C PHE A 31 -3.90 -14.95 -14.67
N THR A 32 -2.73 -15.60 -14.57
CA THR A 32 -2.34 -16.69 -15.48
C THR A 32 -2.71 -18.08 -14.98
N VAL A 33 -2.65 -18.34 -13.67
CA VAL A 33 -2.79 -19.70 -13.10
C VAL A 33 -4.19 -19.96 -12.53
N VAL A 34 -4.87 -18.94 -12.02
CA VAL A 34 -6.17 -19.13 -11.33
C VAL A 34 -7.32 -19.01 -12.32
N SER A 35 -8.23 -20.00 -12.28
CA SER A 35 -9.47 -19.99 -13.06
C SER A 35 -10.31 -18.75 -12.76
N GLU A 36 -11.09 -18.29 -13.74
CA GLU A 36 -11.86 -17.04 -13.62
C GLU A 36 -12.82 -17.06 -12.42
N ASP A 37 -13.48 -18.19 -12.19
CA ASP A 37 -14.42 -18.40 -11.08
C ASP A 37 -13.77 -18.20 -9.69
N ASN A 38 -12.49 -18.53 -9.56
CA ASN A 38 -11.75 -18.46 -8.30
C ASN A 38 -10.92 -17.19 -8.14
N ARG A 39 -10.69 -16.44 -9.22
CA ARG A 39 -9.82 -15.26 -9.23
C ARG A 39 -10.40 -14.12 -8.38
N GLY A 40 -11.68 -13.80 -8.59
CA GLY A 40 -12.38 -12.76 -7.83
C GLY A 40 -12.35 -13.01 -6.31
N PRO A 41 -12.82 -14.17 -5.82
CA PRO A 41 -12.77 -14.52 -4.40
C PRO A 41 -11.37 -14.46 -3.78
N LEU A 42 -10.33 -14.89 -4.50
CA LEU A 42 -8.94 -14.80 -4.05
C LEU A 42 -8.51 -13.34 -3.89
N LEU A 43 -8.67 -12.52 -4.94
CA LEU A 43 -8.25 -11.11 -4.93
C LEU A 43 -8.95 -10.32 -3.81
N ARG A 44 -10.24 -10.57 -3.59
CA ARG A 44 -11.04 -9.94 -2.51
C ARG A 44 -10.52 -10.23 -1.11
N ARG A 45 -9.79 -11.35 -0.92
CA ARG A 45 -9.18 -11.71 0.36
C ARG A 45 -7.74 -11.24 0.50
N VAL A 46 -7.01 -11.13 -0.61
CA VAL A 46 -5.61 -10.72 -0.62
C VAL A 46 -5.47 -9.21 -0.48
N PHE A 47 -6.24 -8.41 -1.24
CA PHE A 47 -6.10 -6.94 -1.22
C PHE A 47 -6.31 -6.30 0.16
N PRO A 48 -7.34 -6.68 0.95
CA PRO A 48 -7.49 -6.11 2.29
C PRO A 48 -6.30 -6.41 3.20
N LYS A 49 -5.72 -7.61 3.09
CA LYS A 49 -4.53 -7.98 3.87
C LYS A 49 -3.33 -7.13 3.48
N LEU A 50 -3.11 -6.94 2.18
CA LEU A 50 -2.03 -6.08 1.68
C LEU A 50 -2.16 -4.66 2.22
N PHE A 51 -3.30 -4.00 2.00
CA PHE A 51 -3.45 -2.60 2.40
C PHE A 51 -3.40 -2.40 3.91
N LYS A 52 -3.95 -3.34 4.71
CA LYS A 52 -3.81 -3.31 6.17
C LYS A 52 -2.37 -3.50 6.62
N SER A 53 -1.61 -4.40 5.99
CA SER A 53 -0.19 -4.58 6.28
C SER A 53 0.62 -3.32 5.95
N VAL A 54 0.37 -2.68 4.81
CA VAL A 54 1.05 -1.42 4.44
C VAL A 54 0.63 -0.27 5.38
N ALA A 55 -0.66 -0.17 5.72
CA ALA A 55 -1.16 0.79 6.70
C ALA A 55 -0.49 0.62 8.07
N ALA A 56 -0.36 -0.62 8.55
CA ALA A 56 0.32 -0.92 9.81
C ALA A 56 1.80 -0.48 9.79
N MET A 57 2.50 -0.66 8.67
CA MET A 57 3.87 -0.16 8.52
C MET A 57 3.93 1.37 8.52
N GLY A 58 3.00 2.06 7.83
CA GLY A 58 2.89 3.52 7.87
C GLY A 58 2.64 4.05 9.29
N LEU A 59 1.75 3.40 10.05
CA LEU A 59 1.52 3.72 11.46
C LEU A 59 2.78 3.50 12.30
N PHE A 60 3.50 2.41 12.08
CA PHE A 60 4.72 2.12 12.83
C PHE A 60 5.81 3.17 12.56
N ILE A 61 6.00 3.60 11.30
CA ILE A 61 6.91 4.70 10.95
C ILE A 61 6.53 6.01 11.66
N LEU A 62 5.23 6.32 11.72
CA LEU A 62 4.72 7.49 12.44
C LEU A 62 5.02 7.43 13.95
N LEU A 63 4.71 6.30 14.59
CA LEU A 63 4.96 6.11 16.02
C LEU A 63 6.45 6.25 16.34
N LEU A 64 7.32 5.65 15.52
CA LEU A 64 8.76 5.81 15.67
C LEU A 64 9.22 7.26 15.48
N SER A 65 8.55 8.03 14.61
CA SER A 65 8.85 9.45 14.44
C SER A 65 8.56 10.23 15.72
N PHE A 66 7.41 9.97 16.38
CA PHE A 66 7.07 10.61 17.66
C PHE A 66 8.03 10.24 18.80
N VAL A 67 8.57 9.02 18.81
CA VAL A 67 9.58 8.61 19.80
C VAL A 67 10.94 9.24 19.53
N ARG A 68 11.37 9.29 18.25
CA ARG A 68 12.68 9.82 17.86
C ARG A 68 12.75 11.34 17.87
N GLN A 69 11.64 12.04 17.63
CA GLN A 69 11.57 13.49 17.52
C GLN A 69 12.63 14.07 16.56
N PRO A 70 12.60 13.71 15.26
CA PRO A 70 13.50 14.31 14.28
C PRO A 70 13.32 15.81 14.15
N ASP A 71 14.40 16.50 13.79
CA ASP A 71 14.38 17.92 13.43
C ASP A 71 13.54 18.19 12.16
N SER A 72 13.46 17.22 11.25
CA SER A 72 12.68 17.30 10.00
C SER A 72 11.34 16.57 10.10
N TRP A 73 10.34 17.08 9.39
CA TRP A 73 9.00 16.49 9.32
C TRP A 73 8.87 15.32 8.32
N SER A 74 9.97 14.95 7.63
CA SER A 74 9.97 13.98 6.54
C SER A 74 9.42 12.61 6.95
N SER A 75 9.89 12.02 8.05
CA SER A 75 9.43 10.70 8.50
C SER A 75 7.97 10.69 8.94
N TYR A 76 7.46 11.81 9.49
CA TYR A 76 6.04 11.98 9.79
C TYR A 76 5.19 12.01 8.52
N ALA A 77 5.63 12.75 7.50
CA ALA A 77 4.95 12.83 6.21
C ALA A 77 4.92 11.47 5.51
N VAL A 78 6.04 10.74 5.47
CA VAL A 78 6.13 9.40 4.86
C VAL A 78 5.20 8.40 5.55
N GLY A 79 5.29 8.30 6.88
CA GLY A 79 4.44 7.38 7.65
C GLY A 79 2.96 7.73 7.54
N GLY A 80 2.61 9.02 7.66
CA GLY A 80 1.23 9.50 7.59
C GLY A 80 0.62 9.33 6.21
N PHE A 81 1.35 9.68 5.15
CA PHE A 81 0.89 9.46 3.78
C PHE A 81 0.69 7.97 3.47
N THR A 82 1.61 7.11 3.91
CA THR A 82 1.52 5.65 3.75
C THR A 82 0.29 5.09 4.47
N LEU A 83 0.07 5.49 5.72
CA LEU A 83 -1.08 5.06 6.53
C LEU A 83 -2.41 5.49 5.88
N VAL A 84 -2.58 6.78 5.62
CA VAL A 84 -3.84 7.33 5.11
C VAL A 84 -4.16 6.79 3.72
N SER A 85 -3.19 6.77 2.81
CA SER A 85 -3.39 6.25 1.44
C SER A 85 -3.76 4.78 1.43
N SER A 86 -3.16 3.97 2.30
CA SER A 86 -3.44 2.54 2.40
C SER A 86 -4.82 2.27 3.02
N MET A 87 -5.22 3.05 4.04
CA MET A 87 -6.57 2.97 4.59
C MET A 87 -7.63 3.40 3.58
N LEU A 88 -7.37 4.43 2.78
CA LEU A 88 -8.22 4.82 1.67
C LEU A 88 -8.36 3.68 0.66
N CYS A 89 -7.25 3.03 0.28
CA CYS A 89 -7.29 1.88 -0.63
C CYS A 89 -8.09 0.71 -0.06
N ASP A 90 -7.93 0.36 1.23
CA ASP A 90 -8.73 -0.68 1.89
C ASP A 90 -10.23 -0.33 1.86
N GLY A 91 -10.57 0.93 2.13
CA GLY A 91 -11.95 1.45 2.08
C GLY A 91 -12.55 1.50 0.67
N LEU A 92 -11.72 1.58 -0.39
CA LEU A 92 -12.18 1.52 -1.77
C LEU A 92 -12.54 0.10 -2.23
N ILE A 93 -12.08 -0.95 -1.53
CA ILE A 93 -12.30 -2.34 -1.94
C ILE A 93 -13.79 -2.69 -2.05
N PRO A 94 -14.65 -2.43 -1.04
CA PRO A 94 -16.07 -2.76 -1.12
C PRO A 94 -16.76 -2.06 -2.30
N ALA A 95 -16.48 -0.77 -2.50
CA ALA A 95 -17.05 0.02 -3.60
C ALA A 95 -16.57 -0.49 -4.98
N THR A 96 -15.29 -0.85 -5.09
CA THR A 96 -14.72 -1.39 -6.34
C THR A 96 -15.33 -2.75 -6.67
N ASN A 97 -15.47 -3.63 -5.67
CA ASN A 97 -16.09 -4.94 -5.84
C ASN A 97 -17.57 -4.84 -6.19
N GLN A 98 -18.31 -3.93 -5.55
CA GLN A 98 -19.72 -3.67 -5.87
C GLN A 98 -19.88 -3.18 -7.32
N ALA A 99 -19.07 -2.20 -7.74
CA ALA A 99 -19.12 -1.70 -9.12
C ALA A 99 -18.83 -2.81 -10.14
N ARG A 100 -17.90 -3.73 -9.83
CA ARG A 100 -17.62 -4.90 -10.67
C ARG A 100 -18.80 -5.87 -10.73
N ASP A 101 -19.39 -6.20 -9.57
CA ASP A 101 -20.49 -7.17 -9.46
C ASP A 101 -21.78 -6.66 -10.12
N SER A 102 -21.99 -5.34 -10.12
CA SER A 102 -23.13 -4.67 -10.75
C SER A 102 -22.94 -4.33 -12.23
N GLY A 103 -21.79 -4.69 -12.84
CA GLY A 103 -21.49 -4.36 -14.25
C GLY A 103 -21.26 -2.87 -14.52
N GLU A 104 -20.97 -2.06 -13.49
CA GLU A 104 -20.70 -0.62 -13.62
C GLU A 104 -19.25 -0.36 -14.07
N ASP A 105 -18.89 -0.78 -15.29
CA ASP A 105 -17.49 -0.78 -15.77
C ASP A 105 -16.78 0.57 -15.65
N LYS A 106 -17.47 1.68 -15.92
CA LYS A 106 -16.91 3.04 -15.79
C LYS A 106 -16.52 3.35 -14.35
N ARG A 107 -17.41 3.03 -13.40
CA ARG A 107 -17.19 3.28 -11.97
C ARG A 107 -16.11 2.36 -11.41
N PHE A 108 -16.11 1.09 -11.82
CA PHE A 108 -15.05 0.14 -11.49
C PHE A 108 -13.68 0.69 -11.95
N ALA A 109 -13.57 1.13 -13.21
CA ALA A 109 -12.32 1.66 -13.75
C ALA A 109 -11.83 2.91 -13.01
N GLN A 110 -12.73 3.81 -12.61
CA GLN A 110 -12.39 5.00 -11.83
C GLN A 110 -11.85 4.65 -10.44
N LEU A 111 -12.59 3.81 -9.69
CA LEU A 111 -12.20 3.39 -8.33
C LEU A 111 -10.90 2.59 -8.34
N HIS A 112 -10.74 1.67 -9.30
CA HIS A 112 -9.53 0.89 -9.47
C HIS A 112 -8.33 1.78 -9.85
N ARG A 113 -8.50 2.71 -10.79
CA ARG A 113 -7.42 3.63 -11.16
C ARG A 113 -6.99 4.49 -9.96
N LEU A 114 -7.94 4.98 -9.16
CA LEU A 114 -7.64 5.74 -7.95
C LEU A 114 -6.77 4.92 -6.96
N SER A 115 -7.15 3.66 -6.69
CA SER A 115 -6.36 2.82 -5.78
C SER A 115 -4.98 2.47 -6.34
N VAL A 116 -4.85 2.25 -7.66
CA VAL A 116 -3.55 2.04 -8.31
C VAL A 116 -2.66 3.27 -8.19
N LEU A 117 -3.17 4.47 -8.49
CA LEU A 117 -2.40 5.71 -8.39
C LEU A 117 -1.96 5.98 -6.94
N LEU A 118 -2.83 5.76 -5.96
CA LEU A 118 -2.46 5.87 -4.54
C LEU A 118 -1.36 4.87 -4.17
N THR A 119 -1.50 3.61 -4.60
CA THR A 119 -0.52 2.56 -4.31
C THR A 119 0.85 2.89 -4.92
N LEU A 120 0.88 3.39 -6.17
CA LEU A 120 2.12 3.83 -6.82
C LEU A 120 2.74 5.04 -6.10
N SER A 121 1.94 6.01 -5.69
CA SER A 121 2.44 7.15 -4.91
C SER A 121 3.04 6.69 -3.58
N VAL A 122 2.41 5.75 -2.87
CA VAL A 122 2.97 5.15 -1.64
C VAL A 122 4.31 4.47 -1.91
N LEU A 123 4.41 3.69 -3.00
CA LEU A 123 5.66 3.07 -3.41
C LEU A 123 6.76 4.12 -3.64
N PHE A 124 6.49 5.15 -4.43
CA PHE A 124 7.49 6.19 -4.73
C PHE A 124 7.91 6.98 -3.50
N VAL A 125 6.96 7.38 -2.63
CA VAL A 125 7.28 8.09 -1.40
C VAL A 125 8.19 7.26 -0.48
N ASN A 126 7.91 5.97 -0.32
CA ASN A 126 8.74 5.08 0.50
C ASN A 126 10.11 4.82 -0.14
N LEU A 127 10.19 4.65 -1.46
CA LEU A 127 11.48 4.50 -2.16
C LEU A 127 12.31 5.79 -2.06
N LEU A 128 11.71 6.96 -2.28
CA LEU A 128 12.40 8.24 -2.17
C LEU A 128 12.97 8.44 -0.76
N TRP A 129 12.19 8.11 0.29
CA TRP A 129 12.68 8.16 1.67
C TRP A 129 13.91 7.26 1.89
N ILE A 130 13.91 6.04 1.33
CA ILE A 130 15.05 5.11 1.42
C ILE A 130 16.30 5.66 0.74
N PHE A 131 16.19 6.45 -0.33
CA PHE A 131 17.37 6.89 -1.11
C PHE A 131 17.79 8.34 -0.87
N ILE A 132 16.93 9.18 -0.30
CA ILE A 132 17.21 10.60 -0.04
C ILE A 132 17.65 10.83 1.41
N ASP A 133 17.13 10.04 2.35
CA ASP A 133 17.41 10.18 3.78
C ASP A 133 18.16 8.97 4.39
N ALA A 134 18.66 8.04 3.59
CA ALA A 134 19.59 6.98 4.04
C ALA A 134 21.06 7.39 3.97
#